data_AF-A0A3B3U7V7-F1
#
_entry.id   AF-A0A3B3U7V7-F1
#
_cell.length_a   1.000
_cell.length_b   1.000
_cell.length_c   1.000
_cell.angle_alpha   90.00
_cell.angle_beta   90.00
_cell.angle_gamma   90.00
#
_symmetry.space_group_name_H-M   'P 1'
#
loop_
_entity.id
_entity.type
_entity.pdbx_description
1 polymer ?
#
loop_
_entity_poly.entity_id
_entity_poly.type
_entity_poly.pdbx_seq_one_letter_code
_entity_poly.pdbx_strand_id
1 'polypeptide(L)'
;MVEQSDRAPLLDWEEIPPPDPNQAAQPPPEPQREDDTAATDKRTPMSGTGWSGAVTAVPTAVTYSPTRNITAVVVSRDKPPGCGFARQQPPGSTLPFPGVTARGQWEEKDQIVAVFVVTFDTRSGNMVEWCLPHDVNLDGVEFKSMASGSHRITSDFIYFRKGKYFGLACFANMPVESELERGARMKSVGILSPSYTLLYRYMHFLENQVRHQLHCPGQYSPLEAFYEDKKAVLPPTGNGLVSLCPTWTVSAINRCMHPEMKITHPAGCMSQFIQFFGEQIMVLWKFVLLRKRLLIFSPPPIGVVCYRVYCCCCLANASIPGIGGSVPELRPFFYINIADISTLETEFSYVACTTEKIFEDKKELYDVYIDNQNVKTHRSHLQPLLRLNAADKEKYRKLSEQRQMLLYSQEVDENCTANEEDLFILFFMELNNRIFQTLCEVAGSSDPTITADHMRAMGLDPQGDRSFLEDLLEVYGIDVTLLIDNLCCS
;
A
#
# COMPACT_ATOMS: atom_id res chain seq x y z
N MET A 1 -11.48 -36.23 14.75
CA MET A 1 -12.59 -35.40 14.24
C MET A 1 -12.02 -34.00 14.08
N VAL A 2 -12.09 -33.45 12.88
CA VAL A 2 -11.68 -32.07 12.58
C VAL A 2 -12.98 -31.34 12.25
N GLU A 3 -13.35 -30.34 13.02
CA GLU A 3 -14.44 -29.44 12.66
C GLU A 3 -13.89 -28.24 11.90
N GLN A 4 -14.62 -27.86 10.84
CA GLN A 4 -14.28 -26.75 9.96
C GLN A 4 -15.02 -25.47 10.40
N SER A 5 -14.60 -24.36 9.79
CA SER A 5 -15.31 -23.08 9.72
C SER A 5 -15.16 -22.17 10.95
N ASP A 6 -14.51 -21.01 10.75
CA ASP A 6 -15.33 -19.87 10.37
C ASP A 6 -14.66 -18.92 9.39
N ARG A 7 -15.49 -18.36 8.51
CA ARG A 7 -15.12 -17.57 7.32
C ARG A 7 -15.67 -16.17 7.51
N ALA A 8 -14.79 -15.17 7.63
CA ALA A 8 -15.22 -13.78 7.80
C ALA A 8 -16.10 -13.32 6.61
N PRO A 9 -17.22 -12.60 6.82
CA PRO A 9 -18.07 -12.15 5.73
C PRO A 9 -17.41 -11.04 4.91
N LEU A 10 -17.50 -11.15 3.59
CA LEU A 10 -17.28 -10.03 2.67
C LEU A 10 -18.45 -9.05 2.81
N LEU A 11 -18.15 -7.75 2.91
CA LEU A 11 -19.12 -6.68 3.07
C LEU A 11 -19.60 -6.18 1.69
N ASP A 12 -20.47 -6.94 1.04
CA ASP A 12 -21.27 -6.44 -0.07
C ASP A 12 -22.43 -5.59 0.49
N TRP A 13 -22.49 -4.30 0.12
CA TRP A 13 -23.59 -3.41 0.47
C TRP A 13 -24.09 -2.66 -0.78
N GLU A 14 -25.19 -3.15 -1.36
CA GLU A 14 -26.04 -2.36 -2.24
C GLU A 14 -26.95 -1.46 -1.38
N GLU A 15 -27.21 -0.23 -1.83
CA GLU A 15 -28.10 0.70 -1.14
C GLU A 15 -29.57 0.25 -1.27
N ILE A 16 -30.20 -0.10 -0.14
CA ILE A 16 -31.65 -0.31 -0.08
C ILE A 16 -32.32 1.04 0.24
N PRO A 17 -33.22 1.58 -0.63
CA PRO A 17 -33.93 2.82 -0.34
C PRO A 17 -34.96 2.63 0.80
N PRO A 18 -35.26 3.68 1.59
CA PRO A 18 -36.14 3.58 2.74
C PRO A 18 -37.61 3.31 2.35
N PRO A 19 -38.38 2.57 3.18
CA PRO A 19 -39.77 2.24 2.88
C PRO A 19 -40.71 3.45 3.02
N ASP A 20 -41.74 3.46 2.17
CA ASP A 20 -42.78 4.50 2.07
C ASP A 20 -43.69 4.53 3.33
N PRO A 21 -43.87 5.67 4.01
CA PRO A 21 -44.54 5.72 5.34
C PRO A 21 -46.07 5.50 5.36
N ASN A 22 -46.66 4.90 4.32
CA ASN A 22 -48.10 4.64 4.23
C ASN A 22 -48.45 3.15 4.11
N GLN A 23 -48.29 2.40 5.20
CA GLN A 23 -49.03 1.15 5.42
C GLN A 23 -49.24 0.89 6.92
N ALA A 24 -50.51 0.83 7.34
CA ALA A 24 -50.90 0.68 8.73
C ALA A 24 -50.82 -0.77 9.21
N ALA A 25 -50.51 -0.97 10.48
CA ALA A 25 -50.28 -2.27 11.10
C ALA A 25 -51.53 -3.17 11.12
N GLN A 26 -51.31 -4.49 11.05
CA GLN A 26 -52.25 -5.51 11.51
C GLN A 26 -51.63 -6.34 12.65
N PRO A 27 -52.40 -6.75 13.68
CA PRO A 27 -51.88 -7.38 14.88
C PRO A 27 -51.61 -8.89 14.71
N PRO A 28 -50.75 -9.49 15.56
CA PRO A 28 -50.40 -10.91 15.48
C PRO A 28 -51.46 -11.83 16.11
N PRO A 29 -51.63 -13.08 15.61
CA PRO A 29 -52.45 -14.10 16.27
C PRO A 29 -51.64 -14.91 17.31
N GLU A 30 -52.31 -15.28 18.41
CA GLU A 30 -51.79 -16.17 19.47
C GLU A 30 -52.16 -17.66 19.23
N PRO A 31 -51.53 -18.63 19.94
CA PRO A 31 -51.43 -20.03 19.49
C PRO A 31 -52.50 -20.98 20.06
N GLN A 32 -52.74 -22.11 19.38
CA GLN A 32 -53.48 -23.28 19.91
C GLN A 32 -52.82 -24.62 19.55
N ARG A 33 -53.25 -25.69 20.24
CA ARG A 33 -52.55 -26.97 20.45
C ARG A 33 -52.97 -28.11 19.51
N GLU A 34 -52.18 -29.19 19.63
CA GLU A 34 -52.34 -30.58 19.17
C GLU A 34 -53.78 -31.13 19.16
N ASP A 35 -54.10 -32.02 18.21
CA ASP A 35 -54.43 -33.43 18.55
C ASP A 35 -54.31 -34.39 17.35
N ASP A 36 -54.18 -35.69 17.63
CA ASP A 36 -53.98 -36.81 16.68
C ASP A 36 -55.27 -37.25 15.94
N THR A 37 -55.11 -37.91 14.77
CA THR A 37 -55.85 -39.14 14.40
C THR A 37 -55.34 -39.78 13.09
N ALA A 38 -55.53 -41.10 12.94
CA ALA A 38 -54.87 -41.92 11.91
C ALA A 38 -55.83 -42.83 11.10
N ALA A 39 -55.28 -43.44 10.03
CA ALA A 39 -55.82 -44.57 9.23
C ALA A 39 -57.01 -44.25 8.29
N THR A 40 -57.17 -44.85 7.09
CA THR A 40 -56.40 -45.85 6.29
C THR A 40 -56.99 -45.90 4.86
N ASP A 41 -56.20 -46.23 3.82
CA ASP A 41 -56.49 -47.40 2.96
C ASP A 41 -55.33 -47.81 2.01
N LYS A 42 -55.48 -48.97 1.33
CA LYS A 42 -54.42 -49.79 0.71
C LYS A 42 -54.44 -49.82 -0.83
N ARG A 43 -53.27 -50.02 -1.48
CA ARG A 43 -52.93 -51.19 -2.37
C ARG A 43 -51.60 -51.05 -3.15
N THR A 44 -51.05 -52.21 -3.53
CA THR A 44 -49.73 -52.53 -4.16
C THR A 44 -49.97 -53.60 -5.28
N PRO A 45 -48.98 -54.24 -5.97
CA PRO A 45 -47.55 -53.97 -6.29
C PRO A 45 -47.11 -54.32 -7.76
N MET A 46 -45.80 -54.23 -8.09
CA MET A 46 -44.94 -55.14 -8.95
C MET A 46 -45.38 -55.61 -10.39
N SER A 47 -44.56 -56.09 -11.33
CA SER A 47 -43.09 -56.14 -11.63
C SER A 47 -42.87 -56.77 -13.04
N GLY A 48 -41.72 -56.61 -13.72
CA GLY A 48 -41.40 -57.39 -14.95
C GLY A 48 -39.96 -57.24 -15.49
N THR A 49 -39.36 -58.32 -16.02
CA THR A 49 -37.91 -58.46 -16.37
C THR A 49 -37.62 -59.37 -17.59
N GLY A 50 -36.48 -59.17 -18.27
CA GLY A 50 -35.83 -60.12 -19.22
C GLY A 50 -34.89 -59.43 -20.24
N TRP A 51 -33.56 -59.64 -20.23
CA TRP A 51 -32.75 -60.65 -20.97
C TRP A 51 -32.61 -60.40 -22.49
N SER A 52 -31.47 -60.51 -23.19
CA SER A 52 -30.04 -60.86 -22.91
C SER A 52 -29.15 -60.34 -24.07
N GLY A 53 -27.80 -60.38 -24.12
CA GLY A 53 -26.73 -60.87 -23.22
C GLY A 53 -25.57 -61.55 -24.00
N ALA A 54 -24.30 -61.11 -23.85
CA ALA A 54 -23.10 -61.69 -24.51
C ALA A 54 -21.82 -61.55 -23.63
N VAL A 55 -20.83 -62.44 -23.80
CA VAL A 55 -19.75 -62.71 -22.81
C VAL A 55 -18.38 -62.94 -23.47
N THR A 56 -17.32 -62.37 -22.89
CA THR A 56 -15.92 -62.90 -22.82
C THR A 56 -15.12 -61.99 -21.87
N ALA A 57 -14.66 -62.43 -20.70
CA ALA A 57 -13.55 -63.35 -20.36
C ALA A 57 -12.25 -62.59 -19.98
N VAL A 58 -11.77 -62.84 -18.75
CA VAL A 58 -10.58 -62.23 -18.09
C VAL A 58 -9.36 -63.17 -18.29
N PRO A 59 -8.12 -62.68 -18.15
CA PRO A 59 -7.29 -63.23 -17.07
C PRO A 59 -6.44 -62.21 -16.30
N THR A 60 -5.96 -62.66 -15.14
CA THR A 60 -5.42 -61.88 -14.02
C THR A 60 -3.88 -61.76 -14.04
N ALA A 61 -3.38 -60.73 -13.36
CA ALA A 61 -2.05 -60.61 -12.73
C ALA A 61 -0.80 -60.47 -13.63
N VAL A 62 0.09 -59.54 -13.24
CA VAL A 62 1.37 -59.83 -12.57
C VAL A 62 2.00 -58.51 -12.09
N THR A 63 2.42 -58.47 -10.82
CA THR A 63 3.16 -57.35 -10.22
C THR A 63 4.66 -57.57 -10.44
N TYR A 64 5.39 -56.61 -11.01
CA TYR A 64 6.86 -56.59 -10.95
C TYR A 64 7.45 -55.18 -10.99
N SER A 65 8.37 -54.91 -10.06
CA SER A 65 9.23 -53.71 -10.02
C SER A 65 10.50 -53.92 -10.85
N PRO A 66 11.19 -52.84 -11.26
CA PRO A 66 12.66 -52.88 -11.20
C PRO A 66 13.36 -51.59 -10.69
N THR A 67 14.11 -51.78 -9.60
CA THR A 67 15.50 -51.30 -9.34
C THR A 67 15.99 -49.86 -9.61
N ARG A 68 16.52 -49.28 -8.53
CA ARG A 68 17.58 -48.24 -8.40
C ARG A 68 18.79 -48.39 -9.34
N ASN A 69 19.48 -47.27 -9.58
CA ASN A 69 20.93 -47.04 -9.29
C ASN A 69 21.15 -45.53 -9.03
N ILE A 70 21.60 -45.09 -7.83
CA ILE A 70 23.00 -44.78 -7.44
C ILE A 70 23.56 -43.61 -8.29
N THR A 71 23.94 -42.44 -7.72
CA THR A 71 24.96 -42.29 -6.66
C THR A 71 24.66 -41.14 -5.68
N ALA A 72 24.71 -41.42 -4.38
CA ALA A 72 24.89 -40.42 -3.33
C ALA A 72 26.20 -40.73 -2.59
N VAL A 73 27.13 -39.78 -2.54
CA VAL A 73 28.39 -39.93 -1.80
C VAL A 73 28.24 -39.32 -0.42
N VAL A 74 28.06 -40.18 0.59
CA VAL A 74 28.20 -39.81 2.00
C VAL A 74 29.59 -40.24 2.44
N VAL A 75 30.43 -39.28 2.84
CA VAL A 75 31.64 -39.55 3.64
C VAL A 75 31.41 -38.95 5.01
N SER A 76 31.45 -39.81 6.03
CA SER A 76 31.32 -39.42 7.43
C SER A 76 32.69 -39.20 8.07
N ARG A 77 32.75 -38.22 8.99
CA ARG A 77 33.78 -37.95 10.03
C ARG A 77 35.24 -38.33 9.73
N ASP A 78 36.12 -37.34 9.82
CA ASP A 78 36.96 -37.20 11.03
C ASP A 78 37.59 -35.81 11.18
N LYS A 79 38.00 -35.46 12.41
CA LYS A 79 38.54 -34.14 12.78
C LYS A 79 39.84 -34.27 13.59
N PRO A 80 41.02 -34.05 12.97
CA PRO A 80 42.28 -33.83 13.69
C PRO A 80 42.62 -32.33 13.83
N PRO A 81 43.60 -31.96 14.69
CA PRO A 81 43.72 -30.59 15.19
C PRO A 81 44.76 -29.71 14.48
N GLY A 82 44.52 -28.39 14.52
CA GLY A 82 45.55 -27.37 14.74
C GLY A 82 46.62 -27.14 13.67
N CYS A 83 46.37 -26.19 12.76
CA CYS A 83 47.41 -25.28 12.26
C CYS A 83 46.78 -23.96 11.79
N GLY A 84 47.15 -22.86 12.44
CA GLY A 84 46.75 -21.52 12.00
C GLY A 84 47.79 -20.97 11.02
N PHE A 85 47.35 -20.50 9.86
CA PHE A 85 48.17 -19.69 8.96
C PHE A 85 47.41 -18.45 8.52
N ALA A 86 48.03 -17.29 8.75
CA ALA A 86 47.47 -15.98 8.43
C ALA A 86 47.36 -15.80 6.91
N ARG A 87 46.18 -15.37 6.43
CA ARG A 87 45.97 -15.05 5.02
C ARG A 87 46.51 -13.65 4.73
N GLN A 88 47.69 -13.59 4.11
CA GLN A 88 48.27 -12.34 3.60
C GLN A 88 47.38 -11.73 2.50
N GLN A 89 47.26 -10.41 2.50
CA GLN A 89 46.58 -9.64 1.45
C GLN A 89 47.52 -9.43 0.24
N PRO A 90 47.03 -9.47 -1.01
CA PRO A 90 47.78 -8.96 -2.15
C PRO A 90 47.71 -7.41 -2.20
N PRO A 91 48.78 -6.71 -2.61
CA PRO A 91 48.83 -5.25 -2.57
C PRO A 91 48.30 -4.57 -3.86
N GLY A 92 47.64 -3.43 -3.67
CA GLY A 92 47.75 -2.26 -4.55
C GLY A 92 47.19 -2.35 -5.99
N SER A 93 45.90 -2.04 -6.13
CA SER A 93 45.40 -1.33 -7.33
C SER A 93 44.73 -0.02 -6.91
N THR A 94 45.40 1.10 -7.15
CA THR A 94 44.96 2.44 -6.78
C THR A 94 43.95 2.98 -7.80
N LEU A 95 42.67 3.00 -7.44
CA LEU A 95 41.65 3.77 -8.17
C LEU A 95 41.80 5.27 -7.83
N PRO A 96 41.81 6.18 -8.83
CA PRO A 96 42.17 7.58 -8.62
C PRO A 96 40.97 8.47 -8.24
N PHE A 97 40.34 8.23 -7.08
CA PHE A 97 39.35 9.15 -6.49
C PHE A 97 39.46 9.23 -4.96
N PRO A 98 40.07 10.30 -4.40
CA PRO A 98 40.02 10.55 -2.96
C PRO A 98 38.67 11.18 -2.60
N GLY A 99 37.75 10.40 -2.02
CA GLY A 99 36.46 10.97 -1.58
C GLY A 99 35.34 10.02 -1.11
N VAL A 100 35.44 8.70 -1.32
CA VAL A 100 34.37 7.75 -0.93
C VAL A 100 34.89 6.68 0.03
N THR A 101 35.33 7.12 1.22
CA THR A 101 35.57 6.24 2.37
C THR A 101 34.76 6.70 3.58
N ALA A 102 33.44 6.55 3.50
CA ALA A 102 32.57 6.61 4.66
C ALA A 102 31.34 5.71 4.45
N ARG A 103 31.27 4.59 5.18
CA ARG A 103 29.98 4.03 5.61
C ARG A 103 29.37 4.99 6.61
N GLY A 104 28.82 6.11 6.13
CA GLY A 104 28.04 7.02 6.96
C GLY A 104 26.71 6.37 7.31
N GLN A 105 26.63 5.68 8.45
CA GLN A 105 25.35 5.38 9.08
C GLN A 105 24.77 6.69 9.60
N TRP A 106 23.98 7.36 8.76
CA TRP A 106 23.14 8.46 9.20
C TRP A 106 21.95 7.84 9.95
N GLU A 107 22.06 7.75 11.28
CA GLU A 107 20.89 7.42 12.11
C GLU A 107 19.86 8.54 11.97
N GLU A 108 18.70 8.21 11.39
CA GLU A 108 17.57 9.14 11.32
C GLU A 108 17.10 9.40 12.76
N LYS A 109 17.19 10.66 13.19
CA LYS A 109 16.82 11.06 14.54
C LYS A 109 15.34 11.39 14.62
N ASP A 110 14.72 10.93 15.69
CA ASP A 110 13.44 11.41 16.17
C ASP A 110 13.46 12.96 16.25
N GLN A 111 12.68 13.63 15.40
CA GLN A 111 12.63 15.10 15.30
C GLN A 111 11.18 15.58 15.28
N ILE A 112 10.60 15.80 16.46
CA ILE A 112 9.24 16.32 16.59
C ILE A 112 9.26 17.84 16.53
N VAL A 113 8.58 18.41 15.53
CA VAL A 113 8.47 19.85 15.31
C VAL A 113 7.34 20.44 16.16
N ALA A 114 6.22 19.72 16.26
CA ALA A 114 5.08 20.11 17.07
C ALA A 114 4.30 18.89 17.57
N VAL A 115 3.57 19.07 18.67
CA VAL A 115 2.56 18.16 19.22
C VAL A 115 1.29 18.97 19.43
N PHE A 116 0.12 18.41 19.13
CA PHE A 116 -1.14 19.14 19.19
C PHE A 116 -2.32 18.24 19.58
N VAL A 117 -3.36 18.86 20.13
CA VAL A 117 -4.67 18.27 20.39
C VAL A 117 -5.72 19.09 19.65
N VAL A 118 -6.54 18.41 18.85
CA VAL A 118 -7.71 18.95 18.15
C VAL A 118 -8.96 18.42 18.85
N THR A 119 -9.96 19.28 19.01
CA THR A 119 -11.28 18.92 19.53
C THR A 119 -12.37 19.38 18.57
N PHE A 120 -13.54 18.77 18.65
CA PHE A 120 -14.75 19.26 17.99
C PHE A 120 -15.57 20.13 18.95
N ASP A 121 -15.70 21.42 18.65
CA ASP A 121 -16.65 22.32 19.30
C ASP A 121 -17.96 22.35 18.53
N THR A 122 -19.10 22.20 19.22
CA THR A 122 -20.42 22.08 18.58
C THR A 122 -20.90 23.36 17.89
N ARG A 123 -20.25 24.50 18.15
CA ARG A 123 -20.53 25.81 17.55
C ARG A 123 -19.49 26.24 16.52
N SER A 124 -18.21 25.92 16.76
CA SER A 124 -17.06 26.43 15.99
C SER A 124 -16.47 25.39 15.03
N GLY A 125 -16.84 24.11 15.16
CA GLY A 125 -16.31 23.00 14.38
C GLY A 125 -15.01 22.43 14.94
N ASN A 126 -14.17 21.86 14.09
CA ASN A 126 -12.85 21.38 14.49
C ASN A 126 -11.97 22.58 14.89
N MET A 127 -11.26 22.47 16.02
CA MET A 127 -10.33 23.50 16.48
C MET A 127 -9.14 22.89 17.22
N VAL A 128 -7.97 23.53 17.11
CA VAL A 128 -6.80 23.17 17.94
C VAL A 128 -7.08 23.64 19.37
N GLU A 129 -7.19 22.69 20.30
CA GLU A 129 -7.43 22.91 21.73
C GLU A 129 -6.15 23.28 22.47
N TRP A 130 -5.04 22.64 22.07
CA TRP A 130 -3.73 22.79 22.70
C TRP A 130 -2.61 22.42 21.71
N CYS A 131 -1.44 23.04 21.82
CA CYS A 131 -0.25 22.63 21.09
C CYS A 131 1.06 23.06 21.75
N LEU A 132 2.15 22.39 21.38
CA LEU A 132 3.52 22.82 21.58
C LEU A 132 4.32 22.74 20.27
N PRO A 133 5.23 23.69 20.00
CA PRO A 133 5.43 24.93 20.76
C PRO A 133 4.28 25.92 20.47
N HIS A 134 3.94 26.79 21.43
CA HIS A 134 2.73 27.63 21.39
C HIS A 134 2.66 28.63 20.20
N ASP A 135 3.79 28.90 19.55
CA ASP A 135 3.95 29.84 18.42
C ASP A 135 3.97 29.16 17.04
N VAL A 136 3.78 27.83 16.97
CA VAL A 136 3.80 27.09 15.70
C VAL A 136 2.53 27.31 14.87
N ASN A 137 2.69 27.60 13.57
CA ASN A 137 1.56 27.70 12.65
C ASN A 137 0.95 26.31 12.38
N LEU A 138 -0.24 26.08 12.94
CA LEU A 138 -1.02 24.85 12.74
C LEU A 138 -2.28 25.07 11.88
N ASP A 139 -2.43 26.21 11.21
CA ASP A 139 -3.65 26.54 10.45
C ASP A 139 -4.07 25.40 9.51
N GLY A 140 -5.30 24.90 9.66
CA GLY A 140 -5.85 23.82 8.86
C GLY A 140 -5.43 22.40 9.27
N VAL A 141 -4.59 22.22 10.29
CA VAL A 141 -4.25 20.91 10.86
C VAL A 141 -5.48 20.26 11.51
N GLU A 142 -6.40 21.06 12.04
CA GLU A 142 -7.70 20.66 12.57
C GLU A 142 -8.61 19.98 11.54
N PHE A 143 -8.52 20.35 10.25
CA PHE A 143 -9.27 19.72 9.15
C PHE A 143 -8.54 18.53 8.52
N LYS A 144 -7.25 18.35 8.82
CA LYS A 144 -6.45 17.17 8.42
C LYS A 144 -6.45 16.07 9.48
N SER A 145 -6.52 16.45 10.76
CA SER A 145 -6.47 15.54 11.91
C SER A 145 -7.84 14.95 12.27
N MET A 146 -8.92 15.52 11.74
CA MET A 146 -10.30 15.06 11.87
C MET A 146 -10.99 15.16 10.52
N ALA A 147 -10.92 14.07 9.74
CA ALA A 147 -11.42 14.02 8.37
C ALA A 147 -12.95 14.15 8.29
N SER A 148 -13.45 14.59 7.12
CA SER A 148 -14.89 14.58 6.87
C SER A 148 -15.43 13.16 6.97
N GLY A 149 -16.46 12.96 7.79
CA GLY A 149 -17.05 11.65 8.10
C GLY A 149 -16.52 10.96 9.37
N SER A 150 -15.47 11.44 10.04
CA SER A 150 -14.89 10.77 11.22
C SER A 150 -15.88 10.59 12.40
N HIS A 151 -16.95 11.37 12.47
CA HIS A 151 -18.03 11.18 13.46
C HIS A 151 -18.74 9.81 13.37
N ARG A 152 -18.59 9.08 12.26
CA ARG A 152 -19.22 7.76 12.03
C ARG A 152 -18.40 6.59 12.59
N ILE A 153 -17.16 6.84 13.01
CA ILE A 153 -16.21 5.83 13.50
C ILE A 153 -15.76 6.17 14.93
N THR A 154 -15.29 5.15 15.65
CA THR A 154 -14.84 5.26 17.05
C THR A 154 -13.38 5.67 17.16
N SER A 155 -12.54 5.31 16.20
CA SER A 155 -11.12 5.70 16.14
C SER A 155 -10.56 5.61 14.72
N ASP A 156 -9.53 6.40 14.44
CA ASP A 156 -8.77 6.39 13.18
C ASP A 156 -7.34 6.88 13.45
N PHE A 157 -6.45 6.73 12.47
CA PHE A 157 -5.19 7.47 12.43
C PHE A 157 -5.03 8.08 11.04
N ILE A 158 -4.42 9.24 10.93
CA ILE A 158 -4.33 9.98 9.67
C ILE A 158 -2.90 10.48 9.51
N TYR A 159 -2.28 10.12 8.38
CA TYR A 159 -1.07 10.77 7.90
C TYR A 159 -1.48 11.92 6.97
N PHE A 160 -0.76 13.04 7.03
CA PHE A 160 -1.00 14.19 6.16
C PHE A 160 0.27 15.02 5.96
N ARG A 161 0.26 15.92 4.96
CA ARG A 161 1.31 16.93 4.76
C ARG A 161 0.84 18.31 5.22
N LYS A 162 1.73 19.07 5.89
CA LYS A 162 1.58 20.50 6.28
C LYS A 162 2.84 21.24 5.84
N GLY A 163 2.79 21.82 4.63
CA GLY A 163 3.94 22.49 4.01
C GLY A 163 5.10 21.54 3.75
N LYS A 164 6.21 21.73 4.48
CA LYS A 164 7.41 20.87 4.41
C LYS A 164 7.47 19.77 5.48
N TYR A 165 6.44 19.66 6.32
CA TYR A 165 6.37 18.68 7.41
C TYR A 165 5.29 17.62 7.12
N PHE A 166 5.50 16.44 7.69
CA PHE A 166 4.55 15.34 7.73
C PHE A 166 3.91 15.27 9.11
N GLY A 167 2.61 15.03 9.13
CA GLY A 167 1.85 14.84 10.35
C GLY A 167 1.33 13.42 10.49
N LEU A 168 1.26 12.95 11.73
CA LEU A 168 0.47 11.79 12.14
C LEU A 168 -0.46 12.24 13.26
N ALA A 169 -1.76 12.00 13.11
CA ALA A 169 -2.76 12.26 14.15
C ALA A 169 -3.61 11.01 14.40
N CYS A 170 -3.92 10.71 15.66
CA CYS A 170 -4.80 9.63 16.07
C CYS A 170 -6.11 10.22 16.60
N PHE A 171 -7.21 9.87 15.95
CA PHE A 171 -8.58 10.30 16.25
C PHE A 171 -9.27 9.29 17.15
N ALA A 172 -10.10 9.77 18.08
CA ALA A 172 -11.07 8.94 18.79
C ALA A 172 -12.36 9.71 19.10
N ASN A 173 -13.45 8.94 19.16
CA ASN A 173 -14.82 9.38 19.40
C ASN A 173 -15.43 8.52 20.52
N MET A 174 -16.02 9.17 21.52
CA MET A 174 -16.66 8.53 22.67
C MET A 174 -18.05 9.12 22.89
N PRO A 175 -19.11 8.29 23.04
CA PRO A 175 -20.42 8.79 23.41
C PRO A 175 -20.38 9.40 24.82
N VAL A 176 -21.10 10.49 25.04
CA VAL A 176 -21.16 11.22 26.33
C VAL A 176 -22.59 11.62 26.66
N GLU A 177 -22.97 11.52 27.93
CA GLU A 177 -24.27 12.00 28.43
C GLU A 177 -24.23 13.53 28.65
N SER A 178 -24.07 14.28 27.55
CA SER A 178 -23.97 15.75 27.56
C SER A 178 -24.70 16.35 26.35
N GLU A 179 -25.74 17.15 26.61
CA GLU A 179 -26.46 17.89 25.58
C GLU A 179 -25.57 18.96 24.92
N LEU A 180 -24.65 19.58 25.68
CA LEU A 180 -23.69 20.58 25.20
C LEU A 180 -22.73 20.00 24.15
N GLU A 181 -22.32 18.74 24.35
CA GLU A 181 -21.46 17.97 23.44
C GLU A 181 -22.26 17.13 22.43
N ARG A 182 -23.59 17.33 22.34
CA ARG A 182 -24.49 16.62 21.41
C ARG A 182 -24.38 15.09 21.45
N GLY A 183 -24.10 14.53 22.62
CA GLY A 183 -24.01 13.08 22.80
C GLY A 183 -22.67 12.43 22.40
N ALA A 184 -21.69 13.17 21.85
CA ALA A 184 -20.43 12.59 21.38
C ALA A 184 -19.23 13.55 21.56
N ARG A 185 -18.22 13.08 22.29
CA ARG A 185 -16.94 13.77 22.46
C ARG A 185 -15.93 13.22 21.45
N MET A 186 -15.39 14.11 20.62
CA MET A 186 -14.45 13.78 19.56
C MET A 186 -13.16 14.58 19.72
N LYS A 187 -12.02 13.89 19.73
CA LYS A 187 -10.69 14.48 19.80
C LYS A 187 -9.72 13.80 18.84
N SER A 188 -8.65 14.50 18.49
CA SER A 188 -7.52 13.95 17.75
C SER A 188 -6.21 14.48 18.33
N VAL A 189 -5.24 13.59 18.57
CA VAL A 189 -3.92 13.95 19.11
C VAL A 189 -2.87 13.63 18.05
N GLY A 190 -2.02 14.58 17.71
CA GLY A 190 -1.07 14.42 16.63
C GLY A 190 0.24 15.16 16.80
N ILE A 191 1.16 14.86 15.89
CA ILE A 191 2.55 15.32 15.88
C ILE A 191 2.95 15.72 14.46
N LEU A 192 3.92 16.64 14.35
CA LEU A 192 4.58 17.00 13.10
C LEU A 192 6.07 16.63 13.14
N SER A 193 6.61 16.17 12.01
CA SER A 193 8.00 15.77 11.82
C SER A 193 8.51 16.21 10.43
N PRO A 194 9.82 16.45 10.21
CA PRO A 194 10.40 16.63 8.88
C PRO A 194 10.33 15.37 8.01
N SER A 195 10.16 14.20 8.61
CA SER A 195 10.11 12.90 7.94
C SER A 195 8.92 12.06 8.42
N TYR A 196 8.24 11.38 7.50
CA TYR A 196 7.14 10.48 7.84
C TYR A 196 7.59 9.08 8.26
N THR A 197 8.83 8.68 7.92
CA THR A 197 9.37 7.32 8.07
C THR A 197 9.37 6.83 9.51
N LEU A 198 9.51 7.72 10.49
CA LEU A 198 9.58 7.38 11.92
C LEU A 198 8.26 7.60 12.68
N LEU A 199 7.26 8.26 12.07
CA LEU A 199 6.02 8.64 12.75
C LEU A 199 5.26 7.43 13.32
N TYR A 200 5.29 6.29 12.63
CA TYR A 200 4.63 5.05 13.05
C TYR A 200 4.99 4.61 14.47
N ARG A 201 6.23 4.89 14.92
CA ARG A 201 6.73 4.55 16.26
C ARG A 201 5.91 5.18 17.39
N TYR A 202 5.24 6.29 17.10
CA TYR A 202 4.43 7.04 18.06
C TYR A 202 2.93 6.76 17.95
N MET A 203 2.48 6.00 16.95
CA MET A 203 1.05 5.73 16.71
C MET A 203 0.35 5.20 17.96
N HIS A 204 0.91 4.18 18.63
CA HIS A 204 0.36 3.63 19.86
C HIS A 204 0.37 4.63 21.04
N PHE A 205 1.38 5.49 21.12
CA PHE A 205 1.40 6.56 22.13
C PHE A 205 0.27 7.56 21.88
N LEU A 206 0.11 8.06 20.66
CA LEU A 206 -0.93 9.02 20.29
C LEU A 206 -2.34 8.45 20.46
N GLU A 207 -2.54 7.17 20.09
CA GLU A 207 -3.76 6.41 20.35
C GLU A 207 -4.13 6.34 21.84
N ASN A 208 -3.15 6.12 22.71
CA ASN A 208 -3.39 6.11 24.16
C ASN A 208 -3.65 7.54 24.69
N GLN A 209 -2.95 8.55 24.16
CA GLN A 209 -3.14 9.94 24.54
C GLN A 209 -4.51 10.48 24.12
N VAL A 210 -5.02 10.18 22.91
CA VAL A 210 -6.35 10.64 22.50
C VAL A 210 -7.45 10.01 23.36
N ARG A 211 -7.34 8.71 23.69
CA ARG A 211 -8.24 8.04 24.65
C ARG A 211 -8.17 8.68 26.04
N HIS A 212 -6.97 9.01 26.52
CA HIS A 212 -6.80 9.76 27.77
C HIS A 212 -7.46 11.15 27.73
N GLN A 213 -7.29 11.92 26.65
CA GLN A 213 -7.90 13.25 26.49
C GLN A 213 -9.43 13.22 26.42
N LEU A 214 -10.05 12.11 26.04
CA LEU A 214 -11.51 11.95 26.05
C LEU A 214 -12.05 11.76 27.47
N HIS A 215 -11.36 10.99 28.32
CA HIS A 215 -11.73 10.76 29.72
C HIS A 215 -11.30 11.90 30.65
N CYS A 216 -10.11 12.46 30.43
CA CYS A 216 -9.46 13.49 31.25
C CYS A 216 -9.08 14.72 30.40
N PRO A 217 -10.04 15.52 29.91
CA PRO A 217 -9.75 16.74 29.13
C PRO A 217 -8.86 17.72 29.90
N GLY A 218 -7.98 18.43 29.18
CA GLY A 218 -7.12 19.47 29.75
C GLY A 218 -5.82 18.98 30.40
N GLN A 219 -5.56 17.67 30.43
CA GLN A 219 -4.37 17.09 31.07
C GLN A 219 -3.27 16.78 30.04
N TYR A 220 -2.43 17.76 29.71
CA TYR A 220 -1.43 17.63 28.64
C TYR A 220 -0.03 17.20 29.09
N SER A 221 0.23 17.05 30.39
CA SER A 221 1.57 16.73 30.94
C SER A 221 2.33 15.58 30.25
N PRO A 222 1.69 14.44 29.86
CA PRO A 222 2.38 13.40 29.10
C PRO A 222 2.82 13.83 27.69
N LEU A 223 2.07 14.72 27.03
CA LEU A 223 2.40 15.30 25.73
C LEU A 223 3.50 16.36 25.84
N GLU A 224 3.50 17.14 26.93
CA GLU A 224 4.58 18.08 27.28
C GLU A 224 5.91 17.34 27.47
N ALA A 225 5.92 16.28 28.29
CA ALA A 225 7.11 15.46 28.53
C ALA A 225 7.61 14.77 27.25
N PHE A 226 6.69 14.25 26.41
CA PHE A 226 7.03 13.68 25.11
C PHE A 226 7.65 14.72 24.16
N TYR A 227 7.09 15.93 24.09
CA TYR A 227 7.65 17.00 23.26
C TYR A 227 9.05 17.39 23.74
N GLU A 228 9.25 17.56 25.05
CA GLU A 228 10.56 17.95 25.60
C GLU A 228 11.67 16.90 25.34
N ASP A 229 11.34 15.60 25.35
CA ASP A 229 12.27 14.50 25.00
C ASP A 229 12.59 14.45 23.50
N LYS A 230 11.60 14.71 22.63
CA LYS A 230 11.68 14.46 21.18
C LYS A 230 11.76 15.70 20.30
N LYS A 231 11.74 16.91 20.86
CA LYS A 231 11.70 18.15 20.07
C LYS A 231 12.92 18.31 19.16
N ALA A 232 12.65 18.69 17.92
CA ALA A 232 13.68 18.96 16.94
C ALA A 232 14.55 20.15 17.37
N VAL A 233 15.87 19.95 17.46
CA VAL A 233 16.84 21.04 17.62
C VAL A 233 16.98 21.76 16.28
N LEU A 234 16.05 22.66 15.98
CA LEU A 234 16.10 23.52 14.81
C LEU A 234 17.25 24.54 14.98
N PRO A 235 18.07 24.80 13.93
CA PRO A 235 19.11 25.83 14.01
C PRO A 235 18.51 27.20 14.35
N PRO A 236 19.14 27.99 15.24
CA PRO A 236 18.63 29.30 15.61
C PRO A 236 18.58 30.23 14.39
N THR A 237 17.44 30.90 14.23
CA THR A 237 17.06 31.65 13.02
C THR A 237 18.07 32.74 12.66
N GLY A 238 18.89 32.49 11.64
CA GLY A 238 19.84 33.44 11.05
C GLY A 238 19.64 33.57 9.55
N ASN A 239 19.02 34.67 9.11
CA ASN A 239 18.92 35.17 7.74
C ASN A 239 18.65 34.16 6.60
N GLY A 240 17.38 34.07 6.19
CA GLY A 240 17.01 34.10 4.77
C GLY A 240 17.27 32.87 3.91
N LEU A 241 17.99 31.85 4.41
CA LEU A 241 18.08 30.55 3.76
C LEU A 241 17.86 29.46 4.81
N VAL A 242 16.65 28.91 4.84
CA VAL A 242 16.42 27.62 5.49
C VAL A 242 17.35 26.64 4.79
N SER A 243 18.43 26.22 5.47
CA SER A 243 19.31 25.17 4.98
C SER A 243 18.44 24.03 4.49
N LEU A 244 18.59 23.72 3.20
CA LEU A 244 17.74 22.81 2.43
C LEU A 244 17.30 21.64 3.32
N CYS A 245 15.99 21.33 3.35
CA CYS A 245 15.54 19.99 3.76
C CYS A 245 16.47 19.02 3.04
N PRO A 246 17.27 18.20 3.76
CA PRO A 246 18.51 17.65 3.23
C PRO A 246 18.20 16.99 1.91
N THR A 247 18.63 17.60 0.81
CA THR A 247 17.96 17.39 -0.50
C THR A 247 17.80 15.90 -0.71
N TRP A 248 16.54 15.44 -0.77
CA TRP A 248 16.20 14.02 -0.94
C TRP A 248 16.60 13.63 -2.37
N THR A 249 17.91 13.54 -2.57
CA THR A 249 18.54 12.97 -3.74
C THR A 249 18.03 11.55 -3.88
N VAL A 250 17.93 11.05 -5.11
CA VAL A 250 17.45 9.67 -5.39
C VAL A 250 18.21 8.60 -4.58
N SER A 251 19.46 8.91 -4.21
CA SER A 251 20.35 8.16 -3.33
C SER A 251 19.93 8.07 -1.84
N ALA A 252 18.94 8.86 -1.40
CA ALA A 252 18.37 8.86 -0.06
C ALA A 252 17.15 7.93 0.02
N ILE A 253 16.21 8.00 -0.93
CA ILE A 253 15.04 7.10 -1.01
C ILE A 253 15.50 5.63 -1.02
N ASN A 254 16.55 5.33 -1.78
CA ASN A 254 17.23 4.03 -1.82
C ASN A 254 17.88 3.56 -0.50
N ARG A 255 17.84 4.35 0.57
CA ARG A 255 18.41 4.03 1.89
C ARG A 255 17.52 4.40 3.09
N CYS A 256 16.44 5.17 2.92
CA CYS A 256 15.59 5.63 4.01
C CYS A 256 14.15 5.07 3.99
N MET A 257 13.78 4.25 3.00
CA MET A 257 12.60 3.38 3.12
C MET A 257 12.92 2.24 4.10
N HIS A 258 12.88 2.55 5.40
CA HIS A 258 12.88 1.51 6.43
C HIS A 258 11.58 0.68 6.32
N PRO A 259 11.62 -0.67 6.38
CA PRO A 259 10.47 -1.53 6.04
C PRO A 259 9.23 -1.49 6.96
N GLU A 260 9.02 -0.44 7.76
CA GLU A 260 8.21 -0.53 8.97
C GLU A 260 7.17 0.56 9.20
N MET A 261 6.51 1.10 8.17
CA MET A 261 5.18 1.71 8.40
C MET A 261 4.11 0.61 8.63
N LYS A 262 4.34 -0.25 9.64
CA LYS A 262 3.50 -1.41 9.94
C LYS A 262 2.16 -0.96 10.54
N ILE A 263 1.12 -1.02 9.72
CA ILE A 263 -0.25 -0.99 10.23
C ILE A 263 -0.53 -2.35 10.89
N THR A 264 -1.01 -2.31 12.13
CA THR A 264 -1.45 -3.48 12.90
C THR A 264 -2.80 -4.04 12.44
N HIS A 265 -3.60 -3.23 11.74
CA HIS A 265 -4.87 -3.60 11.14
C HIS A 265 -4.70 -4.36 9.80
N PRO A 266 -5.27 -5.57 9.62
CA PRO A 266 -5.06 -6.40 8.42
C PRO A 266 -5.35 -5.68 7.09
N ALA A 267 -6.41 -4.86 7.02
CA ALA A 267 -6.77 -4.12 5.79
C ALA A 267 -5.73 -3.09 5.32
N GLY A 268 -4.74 -2.78 6.16
CA GLY A 268 -3.65 -1.85 5.88
C GLY A 268 -2.29 -2.53 5.69
N CYS A 269 -2.21 -3.79 5.29
CA CYS A 269 -0.94 -4.40 4.86
C CYS A 269 -0.80 -4.43 3.33
N MET A 270 0.45 -4.45 2.84
CA MET A 270 0.74 -4.38 1.39
C MET A 270 0.13 -5.59 0.65
N SER A 271 0.11 -6.76 1.28
CA SER A 271 -0.52 -7.98 0.75
C SER A 271 -2.00 -7.77 0.41
N GLN A 272 -2.76 -7.13 1.30
CA GLN A 272 -4.17 -6.81 1.03
C GLN A 272 -4.33 -5.68 0.01
N PHE A 273 -3.40 -4.72 -0.07
CA PHE A 273 -3.40 -3.71 -1.13
C PHE A 273 -3.19 -4.32 -2.53
N ILE A 274 -2.21 -5.22 -2.69
CA ILE A 274 -1.96 -5.93 -3.95
C ILE A 274 -3.18 -6.80 -4.32
N GLN A 275 -3.72 -7.58 -3.37
CA GLN A 275 -4.89 -8.44 -3.60
C GLN A 275 -6.16 -7.65 -3.94
N PHE A 276 -6.36 -6.49 -3.31
CA PHE A 276 -7.53 -5.64 -3.51
C PHE A 276 -7.60 -5.05 -4.93
N PHE A 277 -6.46 -4.72 -5.56
CA PHE A 277 -6.42 -4.31 -6.96
C PHE A 277 -6.29 -5.47 -7.95
N GLY A 278 -5.75 -6.63 -7.52
CA GLY A 278 -5.53 -7.77 -8.39
C GLY A 278 -4.65 -7.40 -9.60
N GLU A 279 -5.03 -7.84 -10.81
CA GLU A 279 -4.31 -7.47 -12.04
C GLU A 279 -4.18 -5.95 -12.23
N GLN A 280 -5.13 -5.14 -11.74
CA GLN A 280 -5.11 -3.66 -11.88
C GLN A 280 -3.95 -3.00 -11.14
N ILE A 281 -3.25 -3.72 -10.25
CA ILE A 281 -2.01 -3.21 -9.64
C ILE A 281 -0.96 -2.86 -10.70
N MET A 282 -0.97 -3.52 -11.87
CA MET A 282 -0.05 -3.24 -12.97
C MET A 282 -0.40 -1.93 -13.68
N VAL A 283 -1.69 -1.58 -13.77
CA VAL A 283 -2.14 -0.26 -14.26
C VAL A 283 -1.71 0.84 -13.28
N LEU A 284 -1.90 0.61 -11.97
CA LEU A 284 -1.52 1.55 -10.93
C LEU A 284 0.00 1.79 -10.90
N TRP A 285 0.79 0.71 -11.00
CA TRP A 285 2.25 0.74 -11.12
C TRP A 285 2.72 1.59 -12.31
N LYS A 286 2.11 1.44 -13.50
CA LYS A 286 2.47 2.26 -14.68
C LYS A 286 2.28 3.75 -14.40
N PHE A 287 1.13 4.17 -13.89
CA PHE A 287 0.88 5.59 -13.58
C PHE A 287 1.81 6.17 -12.51
N VAL A 288 2.11 5.35 -11.51
CA VAL A 288 3.09 5.64 -10.46
C VAL A 288 4.49 5.84 -11.04
N LEU A 289 4.94 4.94 -11.91
CA LEU A 289 6.26 5.04 -12.55
C LEU A 289 6.36 6.26 -13.46
N LEU A 290 5.29 6.59 -14.18
CA LEU A 290 5.13 7.81 -14.97
C LEU A 290 4.94 9.10 -14.13
N ARG A 291 5.05 9.03 -12.80
CA ARG A 291 4.98 10.18 -11.88
C ARG A 291 3.70 11.01 -11.98
N LYS A 292 2.60 10.43 -12.46
CA LYS A 292 1.31 11.14 -12.60
C LYS A 292 0.73 11.52 -11.23
N ARG A 293 -0.24 12.43 -11.20
CA ARG A 293 -0.93 12.85 -9.96
C ARG A 293 -2.08 11.88 -9.65
N LEU A 294 -1.93 11.09 -8.59
CA LEU A 294 -2.90 10.06 -8.18
C LEU A 294 -3.71 10.51 -6.96
N LEU A 295 -5.03 10.40 -7.06
CA LEU A 295 -5.95 10.70 -5.96
C LEU A 295 -6.87 9.51 -5.67
N ILE A 296 -6.78 8.97 -4.44
CA ILE A 296 -7.63 7.89 -3.94
C ILE A 296 -8.79 8.49 -3.13
N PHE A 297 -10.02 8.26 -3.57
CA PHE A 297 -11.21 8.55 -2.78
C PHE A 297 -11.57 7.37 -1.86
N SER A 298 -11.87 7.65 -0.60
CA SER A 298 -12.42 6.68 0.34
C SER A 298 -13.09 7.39 1.51
N PRO A 299 -14.25 6.92 2.02
CA PRO A 299 -14.74 7.36 3.33
C PRO A 299 -13.80 6.89 4.47
N PRO A 300 -13.88 7.46 5.69
CA PRO A 300 -13.13 6.95 6.84
C PRO A 300 -13.46 5.48 7.16
N PRO A 301 -12.51 4.69 7.68
CA PRO A 301 -11.21 5.10 8.23
C PRO A 301 -10.12 5.35 7.17
N ILE A 302 -9.37 6.43 7.35
CA ILE A 302 -8.38 6.96 6.41
C ILE A 302 -6.95 6.44 6.66
N GLY A 303 -6.62 5.94 7.85
CA GLY A 303 -5.27 5.44 8.13
C GLY A 303 -4.82 4.31 7.22
N VAL A 304 -5.72 3.38 6.94
CA VAL A 304 -5.54 2.30 5.96
C VAL A 304 -5.28 2.86 4.55
N VAL A 305 -5.98 3.93 4.17
CA VAL A 305 -5.87 4.56 2.84
C VAL A 305 -4.57 5.37 2.71
N CYS A 306 -4.12 6.02 3.78
CA CYS A 306 -2.80 6.65 3.86
C CYS A 306 -1.66 5.64 3.64
N TYR A 307 -1.81 4.40 4.11
CA TYR A 307 -0.84 3.35 3.79
C TYR A 307 -0.97 2.84 2.36
N ARG A 308 -2.17 2.80 1.77
CA ARG A 308 -2.29 2.54 0.31
C ARG A 308 -1.53 3.60 -0.51
N VAL A 309 -1.56 4.87 -0.09
CA VAL A 309 -0.74 5.95 -0.67
C VAL A 309 0.77 5.65 -0.53
N TYR A 310 1.22 5.18 0.63
CA TYR A 310 2.61 4.73 0.84
C TYR A 310 2.97 3.53 -0.07
N CYS A 311 2.13 2.49 -0.13
CA CYS A 311 2.35 1.34 -1.01
C CYS A 311 2.46 1.74 -2.48
N CYS A 312 1.62 2.67 -2.96
CA CYS A 312 1.74 3.21 -4.31
C CYS A 312 3.14 3.79 -4.54
N CYS A 313 3.67 4.57 -3.61
CA CYS A 313 5.02 5.14 -3.73
C CYS A 313 6.09 4.03 -3.80
N CYS A 314 5.94 2.94 -3.03
CA CYS A 314 6.85 1.79 -3.08
C CYS A 314 6.86 1.07 -4.44
N LEU A 315 5.78 1.10 -5.23
CA LEU A 315 5.76 0.52 -6.58
C LEU A 315 6.70 1.27 -7.55
N ALA A 316 7.07 2.53 -7.27
CA ALA A 316 7.98 3.33 -8.09
C ALA A 316 9.48 3.10 -7.81
N ASN A 317 9.81 2.29 -6.80
CA ASN A 317 11.18 2.17 -6.30
C ASN A 317 12.13 1.63 -7.37
N ALA A 318 13.28 2.27 -7.55
CA ALA A 318 14.35 1.83 -8.47
C ALA A 318 15.71 2.13 -7.84
N SER A 319 16.66 1.20 -7.95
CA SER A 319 17.96 1.25 -7.28
C SER A 319 19.13 1.67 -8.17
N ILE A 320 18.85 2.14 -9.40
CA ILE A 320 19.89 2.57 -10.33
C ILE A 320 20.29 4.03 -10.03
N PRO A 321 21.59 4.33 -9.80
CA PRO A 321 22.05 5.70 -9.56
C PRO A 321 21.79 6.63 -10.75
N GLY A 322 21.33 7.85 -10.48
CA GLY A 322 21.16 8.92 -11.49
C GLY A 322 19.80 8.98 -12.18
N ILE A 323 19.09 7.85 -12.30
CA ILE A 323 17.72 7.82 -12.84
C ILE A 323 16.76 8.59 -11.94
N GLY A 324 15.90 9.42 -12.54
CA GLY A 324 14.97 10.26 -11.80
C GLY A 324 15.59 11.53 -11.18
N GLY A 325 16.89 11.81 -11.37
CA GLY A 325 17.52 13.03 -10.85
C GLY A 325 17.01 14.33 -11.48
N SER A 326 16.48 14.24 -12.70
CA SER A 326 15.79 15.32 -13.44
C SER A 326 14.27 15.36 -13.21
N VAL A 327 13.70 14.33 -12.56
CA VAL A 327 12.26 14.06 -12.54
C VAL A 327 11.68 14.43 -11.17
N PRO A 328 10.47 15.02 -11.09
CA PRO A 328 9.81 15.24 -9.82
C PRO A 328 9.74 13.98 -8.96
N GLU A 329 10.11 14.14 -7.70
CA GLU A 329 9.98 13.11 -6.67
C GLU A 329 8.50 12.74 -6.47
N LEU A 330 8.20 11.43 -6.49
CA LEU A 330 6.85 10.96 -6.20
C LEU A 330 6.62 11.04 -4.68
N ARG A 331 5.95 12.11 -4.25
CA ARG A 331 5.75 12.37 -2.81
C ARG A 331 4.43 11.80 -2.31
N PRO A 332 4.42 11.09 -1.16
CA PRO A 332 3.19 10.78 -0.46
C PRO A 332 2.66 12.05 0.21
N PHE A 333 1.54 12.58 -0.27
CA PHE A 333 0.83 13.68 0.38
C PHE A 333 -0.07 13.16 1.51
N PHE A 334 -0.39 11.86 1.47
CA PHE A 334 -1.34 11.19 2.35
C PHE A 334 -2.71 11.90 2.29
N TYR A 335 -3.35 12.18 3.43
CA TYR A 335 -4.68 12.79 3.45
C TYR A 335 -4.66 14.27 3.03
N ILE A 336 -5.55 14.60 2.10
CA ILE A 336 -5.80 15.95 1.59
C ILE A 336 -7.30 16.31 1.67
N ASN A 337 -7.58 17.60 1.74
CA ASN A 337 -8.93 18.16 1.73
C ASN A 337 -9.03 19.41 0.83
N ILE A 338 -10.20 20.04 0.76
CA ILE A 338 -10.49 21.26 -0.02
C ILE A 338 -9.48 22.40 0.24
N ALA A 339 -8.91 22.51 1.45
CA ALA A 339 -7.92 23.55 1.75
C ALA A 339 -6.59 23.34 1.02
N ASP A 340 -6.29 22.11 0.57
CA ASP A 340 -5.08 21.78 -0.17
C ASP A 340 -5.15 22.07 -1.67
N ILE A 341 -6.32 22.43 -2.22
CA ILE A 341 -6.54 22.62 -3.67
C ILE A 341 -5.46 23.51 -4.32
N SER A 342 -5.16 24.66 -3.72
CA SER A 342 -4.14 25.59 -4.22
C SER A 342 -2.72 25.02 -4.23
N THR A 343 -2.43 24.04 -3.38
CA THR A 343 -1.14 23.32 -3.39
C THR A 343 -1.12 22.29 -4.52
N LEU A 344 -2.21 21.53 -4.70
CA LEU A 344 -2.34 20.48 -5.72
C LEU A 344 -2.29 21.03 -7.14
N GLU A 345 -2.79 22.25 -7.36
CA GLU A 345 -2.67 22.97 -8.65
C GLU A 345 -1.20 23.25 -9.05
N THR A 346 -0.27 23.27 -8.10
CA THR A 346 1.16 23.60 -8.35
C THR A 346 2.09 22.39 -8.37
N GLU A 347 1.63 21.22 -7.93
CA GLU A 347 2.49 20.05 -7.73
C GLU A 347 2.36 19.07 -8.90
N PHE A 348 3.47 18.82 -9.59
CA PHE A 348 3.51 18.03 -10.83
C PHE A 348 3.36 16.51 -10.60
N SER A 349 3.66 16.02 -9.40
CA SER A 349 3.64 14.60 -9.07
C SER A 349 3.31 14.40 -7.59
N TYR A 350 2.30 13.57 -7.32
CA TYR A 350 1.93 13.18 -5.95
C TYR A 350 1.09 11.90 -5.93
N VAL A 351 1.05 11.24 -4.78
CA VAL A 351 0.00 10.29 -4.43
C VAL A 351 -0.70 10.79 -3.16
N ALA A 352 -2.03 10.89 -3.19
CA ALA A 352 -2.84 11.43 -2.10
C ALA A 352 -4.16 10.65 -1.91
N CYS A 353 -4.81 10.82 -0.77
CA CYS A 353 -6.15 10.31 -0.51
C CYS A 353 -7.09 11.36 0.09
N THR A 354 -8.40 11.21 -0.10
CA THR A 354 -9.41 12.15 0.40
C THR A 354 -10.74 11.48 0.72
N THR A 355 -11.52 12.08 1.63
CA THR A 355 -12.92 11.72 1.93
C THR A 355 -13.93 12.56 1.15
N GLU A 356 -13.47 13.55 0.39
CA GLU A 356 -14.32 14.61 -0.14
C GLU A 356 -14.67 14.37 -1.61
N LYS A 357 -15.88 13.90 -1.88
CA LYS A 357 -16.31 13.51 -3.24
C LYS A 357 -16.31 14.67 -4.26
N ILE A 358 -16.25 15.92 -3.81
CA ILE A 358 -16.06 17.12 -4.66
C ILE A 358 -14.83 17.03 -5.56
N PHE A 359 -13.81 16.23 -5.18
CA PHE A 359 -12.66 16.01 -6.03
C PHE A 359 -13.01 15.26 -7.32
N GLU A 360 -14.04 14.41 -7.39
CA GLU A 360 -14.43 13.67 -8.62
C GLU A 360 -14.80 14.63 -9.78
N ASP A 361 -15.37 15.80 -9.45
CA ASP A 361 -15.69 16.85 -10.42
C ASP A 361 -14.49 17.75 -10.77
N LYS A 362 -13.53 17.92 -9.84
CA LYS A 362 -12.35 18.80 -9.98
C LYS A 362 -11.21 18.13 -10.76
N LYS A 363 -11.53 17.70 -11.98
CA LYS A 363 -10.69 16.87 -12.85
C LYS A 363 -9.27 17.40 -13.07
N GLU A 364 -9.07 18.71 -13.16
CA GLU A 364 -7.74 19.29 -13.43
C GLU A 364 -6.69 19.06 -12.32
N LEU A 365 -7.13 18.77 -11.09
CA LEU A 365 -6.24 18.64 -9.93
C LEU A 365 -5.40 17.36 -9.95
N TYR A 366 -5.89 16.30 -10.59
CA TYR A 366 -5.23 14.99 -10.67
C TYR A 366 -5.14 14.52 -12.13
N ASP A 367 -4.42 13.43 -12.36
CA ASP A 367 -4.40 12.75 -13.66
C ASP A 367 -5.13 11.40 -13.57
N VAL A 368 -5.09 10.76 -12.40
CA VAL A 368 -5.76 9.49 -12.10
C VAL A 368 -6.58 9.62 -10.81
N TYR A 369 -7.86 9.25 -10.88
CA TYR A 369 -8.77 9.16 -9.74
C TYR A 369 -9.09 7.70 -9.47
N ILE A 370 -9.02 7.29 -8.22
CA ILE A 370 -9.22 5.89 -7.81
C ILE A 370 -10.37 5.86 -6.82
N ASP A 371 -11.42 5.15 -7.18
CA ASP A 371 -12.64 4.99 -6.39
C ASP A 371 -12.93 3.50 -6.20
N ASN A 372 -12.78 3.01 -4.98
CA ASN A 372 -12.67 1.59 -4.66
C ASN A 372 -11.56 0.92 -5.50
N GLN A 373 -11.89 0.00 -6.40
CA GLN A 373 -10.94 -0.64 -7.34
C GLN A 373 -10.90 0.04 -8.72
N ASN A 374 -11.77 1.04 -8.96
CA ASN A 374 -11.92 1.67 -10.27
C ASN A 374 -10.86 2.75 -10.47
N VAL A 375 -9.82 2.43 -11.23
CA VAL A 375 -8.85 3.39 -11.72
C VAL A 375 -9.47 4.14 -12.91
N LYS A 376 -9.67 5.45 -12.77
CA LYS A 376 -10.27 6.33 -13.78
C LYS A 376 -9.27 7.42 -14.18
N THR A 377 -9.19 7.77 -15.45
CA THR A 377 -8.57 9.02 -15.92
C THR A 377 -9.56 9.79 -16.80
N HIS A 378 -9.38 11.10 -16.88
CA HIS A 378 -10.10 11.97 -17.80
C HIS A 378 -9.20 12.46 -18.96
N ARG A 379 -7.87 12.25 -18.87
CA ARG A 379 -6.90 12.66 -19.89
C ARG A 379 -6.93 11.63 -21.03
N SER A 380 -7.16 12.08 -22.27
CA SER A 380 -7.30 11.18 -23.44
C SER A 380 -6.05 10.34 -23.71
N HIS A 381 -4.85 10.93 -23.60
CA HIS A 381 -3.57 10.22 -23.82
C HIS A 381 -3.30 9.12 -22.77
N LEU A 382 -3.92 9.20 -21.58
CA LEU A 382 -3.76 8.22 -20.50
C LEU A 382 -4.77 7.06 -20.56
N GLN A 383 -5.84 7.16 -21.36
CA GLN A 383 -6.85 6.10 -21.49
C GLN A 383 -6.29 4.74 -21.95
N PRO A 384 -5.29 4.65 -22.86
CA PRO A 384 -4.71 3.36 -23.24
C PRO A 384 -4.08 2.61 -22.06
N LEU A 385 -3.49 3.34 -21.11
CA LEU A 385 -2.79 2.78 -19.95
C LEU A 385 -3.71 2.04 -18.96
N LEU A 386 -5.03 2.31 -19.00
CA LEU A 386 -6.03 1.59 -18.22
C LEU A 386 -6.29 0.16 -18.71
N ARG A 387 -5.80 -0.21 -19.89
CA ARG A 387 -6.05 -1.53 -20.48
C ARG A 387 -4.93 -2.50 -20.10
N LEU A 388 -5.29 -3.53 -19.31
CA LEU A 388 -4.42 -4.66 -19.03
C LEU A 388 -4.08 -5.43 -20.29
N ASN A 389 -2.79 -5.68 -20.52
CA ASN A 389 -2.30 -6.51 -21.62
C ASN A 389 -1.81 -7.89 -21.13
N ALA A 390 -1.36 -8.75 -22.05
CA ALA A 390 -0.89 -10.10 -21.71
C ALA A 390 0.37 -10.08 -20.82
N ALA A 391 1.29 -9.13 -21.04
CA ALA A 391 2.48 -8.98 -20.22
C ALA A 391 2.15 -8.54 -18.79
N ASP A 392 1.11 -7.73 -18.56
CA ASP A 392 0.67 -7.34 -17.21
C ASP A 392 0.11 -8.52 -16.42
N LYS A 393 -0.74 -9.33 -17.06
CA LYS A 393 -1.28 -10.54 -16.45
C LYS A 393 -0.17 -11.54 -16.11
N GLU A 394 0.82 -11.65 -16.98
CA GLU A 394 2.01 -12.48 -16.75
C GLU A 394 2.90 -11.95 -15.60
N LYS A 395 3.07 -10.63 -15.46
CA LYS A 395 3.71 -10.02 -14.28
C LYS A 395 2.94 -10.38 -13.00
N TYR A 396 1.61 -10.20 -13.00
CA TYR A 396 0.77 -10.45 -11.82
C TYR A 396 0.71 -11.93 -11.43
N ARG A 397 0.68 -12.84 -12.43
CA ARG A 397 0.80 -14.29 -12.22
C ARG A 397 2.11 -14.66 -11.52
N LYS A 398 3.25 -14.14 -12.00
CA LYS A 398 4.57 -14.36 -11.37
C LYS A 398 4.63 -13.86 -9.94
N LEU A 399 4.08 -12.66 -9.68
CA LEU A 399 4.00 -12.10 -8.34
C LEU A 399 3.17 -12.99 -7.39
N SER A 400 2.04 -13.48 -7.89
CA SER A 400 1.15 -14.40 -7.15
C SER A 400 1.83 -15.75 -6.87
N GLU A 401 2.59 -16.29 -7.82
CA GLU A 401 3.36 -17.54 -7.66
C GLU A 401 4.52 -17.38 -6.66
N GLN A 402 5.26 -16.28 -6.73
CA GLN A 402 6.31 -15.97 -5.75
C GLN A 402 5.74 -15.83 -4.34
N ARG A 403 4.58 -15.17 -4.19
CA ARG A 403 3.84 -15.07 -2.92
C ARG A 403 3.43 -16.45 -2.41
N GLN A 404 2.89 -17.31 -3.26
CA GLN A 404 2.48 -18.66 -2.87
C GLN A 404 3.68 -19.53 -2.43
N MET A 405 4.83 -19.40 -3.10
CA MET A 405 6.07 -20.07 -2.69
C MET A 405 6.59 -19.53 -1.34
N LEU A 406 6.50 -18.22 -1.10
CA LEU A 406 6.86 -17.62 0.19
C LEU A 406 6.01 -18.19 1.33
N LEU A 407 4.69 -18.18 1.19
CA LEU A 407 3.77 -18.73 2.19
C LEU A 407 4.05 -20.21 2.48
N TYR A 408 4.23 -21.02 1.43
CA TYR A 408 4.61 -22.43 1.59
C TYR A 408 5.95 -22.61 2.32
N SER A 409 6.93 -21.74 2.09
CA SER A 409 8.21 -21.78 2.80
C SER A 409 8.08 -21.43 4.29
N GLN A 410 7.19 -20.50 4.65
CA GLN A 410 6.87 -20.15 6.03
C GLN A 410 6.11 -21.26 6.76
N GLU A 411 5.24 -22.00 6.06
CA GLU A 411 4.53 -23.17 6.61
C GLU A 411 5.47 -24.37 6.87
N VAL A 412 6.58 -24.48 6.12
CA VAL A 412 7.50 -25.63 6.19
C VAL A 412 8.73 -25.36 7.06
N ASP A 413 9.21 -24.12 7.16
CA ASP A 413 10.33 -23.71 8.04
C ASP A 413 9.87 -22.67 9.06
N GLU A 414 9.70 -23.09 10.31
CA GLU A 414 9.34 -22.24 11.45
C GLU A 414 10.35 -21.10 11.73
N ASN A 415 11.54 -21.11 11.11
CA ASN A 415 12.54 -20.05 11.22
C ASN A 415 12.52 -19.05 10.04
N CYS A 416 11.59 -19.18 9.09
CA CYS A 416 11.52 -18.27 7.94
C CYS A 416 11.07 -16.86 8.36
N THR A 417 11.98 -15.89 8.28
CA THR A 417 11.73 -14.48 8.63
C THR A 417 11.34 -13.59 7.44
N ALA A 418 11.15 -14.17 6.25
CA ALA A 418 10.86 -13.41 5.03
C ALA A 418 9.44 -12.81 5.08
N ASN A 419 9.33 -11.50 4.79
CA ASN A 419 8.08 -10.73 4.83
C ASN A 419 7.42 -10.66 3.43
N GLU A 420 6.09 -10.69 3.37
CA GLU A 420 5.35 -10.45 2.12
C GLU A 420 5.62 -9.04 1.58
N GLU A 421 5.74 -8.03 2.45
CA GLU A 421 5.99 -6.63 2.03
C GLU A 421 7.34 -6.50 1.31
N ASP A 422 8.40 -7.11 1.85
CA ASP A 422 9.72 -7.13 1.23
C ASP A 422 9.68 -7.82 -0.14
N LEU A 423 8.96 -8.94 -0.26
CA LEU A 423 8.77 -9.62 -1.55
C LEU A 423 8.13 -8.69 -2.60
N PHE A 424 7.04 -8.00 -2.25
CA PHE A 424 6.39 -7.10 -3.20
C PHE A 424 7.28 -5.92 -3.58
N ILE A 425 7.96 -5.29 -2.61
CA ILE A 425 8.87 -4.16 -2.87
C ILE A 425 10.02 -4.60 -3.79
N LEU A 426 10.64 -5.75 -3.51
CA LEU A 426 11.73 -6.29 -4.33
C LEU A 426 11.26 -6.64 -5.75
N PHE A 427 10.07 -7.23 -5.91
CA PHE A 427 9.50 -7.56 -7.22
C PHE A 427 9.31 -6.33 -8.11
N PHE A 428 8.65 -5.28 -7.60
CA PHE A 428 8.46 -4.04 -8.37
C PHE A 428 9.78 -3.31 -8.60
N MET A 429 10.71 -3.33 -7.64
CA MET A 429 12.05 -2.76 -7.83
C MET A 429 12.85 -3.51 -8.92
N GLU A 430 12.75 -4.84 -9.00
CA GLU A 430 13.39 -5.61 -10.07
C GLU A 430 12.79 -5.27 -11.45
N LEU A 431 11.46 -5.16 -11.55
CA LEU A 431 10.79 -4.71 -12.79
C LEU A 431 11.25 -3.31 -13.22
N ASN A 432 11.27 -2.35 -12.28
CA ASN A 432 11.68 -0.97 -12.56
C ASN A 432 13.16 -0.90 -12.98
N ASN A 433 14.04 -1.57 -12.24
CA ASN A 433 15.46 -1.65 -12.57
C ASN A 433 15.67 -2.26 -13.96
N ARG A 434 14.96 -3.35 -14.28
CA ARG A 434 15.07 -4.03 -15.57
C ARG A 434 14.67 -3.13 -16.73
N ILE A 435 13.61 -2.34 -16.58
CA ILE A 435 13.22 -1.30 -17.55
C ILE A 435 14.36 -0.27 -17.69
N PHE A 436 14.68 0.45 -16.61
CA PHE A 436 15.63 1.56 -16.71
C PHE A 436 17.05 1.13 -17.10
N GLN A 437 17.49 -0.07 -16.73
CA GLN A 437 18.77 -0.62 -17.17
C GLN A 437 18.81 -0.79 -18.69
N THR A 438 17.81 -1.46 -19.29
CA THR A 438 17.74 -1.62 -20.74
C THR A 438 17.63 -0.26 -21.45
N LEU A 439 16.88 0.70 -20.90
CA LEU A 439 16.80 2.05 -21.47
C LEU A 439 18.15 2.78 -21.45
N CYS A 440 18.90 2.71 -20.35
CA CYS A 440 20.24 3.28 -20.26
C CYS A 440 21.26 2.57 -21.17
N GLU A 441 21.16 1.24 -21.31
CA GLU A 441 22.01 0.46 -22.21
C GLU A 441 21.77 0.84 -23.68
N VAL A 442 20.51 1.00 -24.10
CA VAL A 442 20.15 1.43 -25.47
C VAL A 442 20.57 2.89 -25.71
N ALA A 443 20.27 3.81 -24.79
CA ALA A 443 20.64 5.23 -24.91
C ALA A 443 22.16 5.46 -24.91
N GLY A 444 22.93 4.59 -24.27
CA GLY A 444 24.40 4.62 -24.29
C GLY A 444 25.04 3.89 -25.47
N SER A 445 24.25 3.29 -26.37
CA SER A 445 24.74 2.52 -27.51
C SER A 445 25.05 3.38 -28.73
N SER A 446 25.65 2.77 -29.77
CA SER A 446 25.91 3.45 -31.06
C SER A 446 24.67 3.66 -31.93
N ASP A 447 23.57 2.97 -31.62
CA ASP A 447 22.28 3.10 -32.32
C ASP A 447 21.17 3.09 -31.26
N PRO A 448 20.72 4.27 -30.78
CA PRO A 448 19.77 4.39 -29.68
C PRO A 448 18.33 4.08 -30.14
N THR A 449 18.10 2.85 -30.62
CA THR A 449 16.81 2.36 -31.11
C THR A 449 16.20 1.31 -30.18
N ILE A 450 14.95 1.52 -29.78
CA ILE A 450 14.18 0.53 -29.03
C ILE A 450 13.40 -0.34 -30.02
N THR A 451 13.68 -1.64 -29.97
CA THR A 451 13.02 -2.67 -30.78
C THR A 451 11.95 -3.40 -29.96
N ALA A 452 11.12 -4.21 -30.63
CA ALA A 452 10.19 -5.12 -29.96
C ALA A 452 10.89 -6.12 -29.01
N ASP A 453 12.14 -6.50 -29.30
CA ASP A 453 12.93 -7.38 -28.42
C ASP A 453 13.45 -6.65 -27.20
N HIS A 454 13.82 -5.36 -27.30
CA HIS A 454 14.12 -4.53 -26.13
C HIS A 454 12.87 -4.40 -25.22
N MET A 455 11.67 -4.23 -25.79
CA MET A 455 10.43 -4.19 -24.98
C MET A 455 10.13 -5.52 -24.29
N ARG A 456 10.24 -6.66 -24.98
CA ARG A 456 10.13 -8.00 -24.36
C ARG A 456 11.19 -8.23 -23.30
N ALA A 457 12.42 -7.77 -23.54
CA ALA A 457 13.52 -7.83 -22.60
C ALA A 457 13.23 -7.00 -21.34
N MET A 458 12.49 -5.89 -21.43
CA MET A 458 11.99 -5.13 -20.29
C MET A 458 10.74 -5.75 -19.60
N GLY A 459 10.14 -6.79 -20.18
CA GLY A 459 8.88 -7.38 -19.68
C GLY A 459 7.62 -6.59 -20.07
N LEU A 460 7.72 -5.76 -21.11
CA LEU A 460 6.63 -4.94 -21.67
C LEU A 460 6.06 -5.59 -22.93
N ASP A 461 4.77 -5.35 -23.20
CA ASP A 461 4.13 -5.76 -24.45
C ASP A 461 4.48 -4.76 -25.57
N PRO A 462 5.08 -5.19 -26.70
CA PRO A 462 5.53 -4.27 -27.76
C PRO A 462 4.43 -3.37 -28.36
N GLN A 463 3.16 -3.79 -28.29
CA GLN A 463 2.04 -3.02 -28.84
C GLN A 463 1.19 -2.39 -27.72
N GLY A 464 0.90 -3.14 -26.66
CA GLY A 464 0.10 -2.68 -25.53
C GLY A 464 0.80 -1.65 -24.64
N ASP A 465 2.11 -1.77 -24.45
CA ASP A 465 2.91 -0.86 -23.59
C ASP A 465 3.67 0.21 -24.38
N ARG A 466 3.37 0.37 -25.69
CA ARG A 466 4.03 1.40 -26.51
C ARG A 466 3.81 2.81 -25.96
N SER A 467 2.54 3.18 -25.70
CA SER A 467 2.20 4.50 -25.13
C SER A 467 2.77 4.71 -23.74
N PHE A 468 2.82 3.66 -22.90
CA PHE A 468 3.48 3.69 -21.60
C PHE A 468 4.97 4.02 -21.73
N LEU A 469 5.64 3.40 -22.70
CA LEU A 469 7.06 3.61 -22.94
C LEU A 469 7.35 4.99 -23.55
N GLU A 470 6.52 5.48 -24.47
CA GLU A 470 6.59 6.84 -25.02
C GLU A 470 6.49 7.89 -23.89
N ASP A 471 5.47 7.80 -23.03
CA ASP A 471 5.32 8.65 -21.83
C ASP A 471 6.53 8.52 -20.87
N LEU A 472 7.08 7.32 -20.68
CA LEU A 472 8.20 7.07 -19.76
C LEU A 472 9.50 7.73 -20.23
N LEU A 473 9.77 7.67 -21.54
CA LEU A 473 10.92 8.31 -22.16
C LEU A 473 10.85 9.84 -22.04
N GLU A 474 9.66 10.42 -22.26
CA GLU A 474 9.42 11.86 -22.08
C GLU A 474 9.63 12.28 -20.60
N VAL A 475 8.98 11.60 -19.66
CA VAL A 475 9.06 11.92 -18.22
C VAL A 475 10.49 11.84 -17.68
N TYR A 476 11.29 10.87 -18.14
CA TYR A 476 12.66 10.66 -17.68
C TYR A 476 13.73 11.34 -18.55
N GLY A 477 13.36 11.96 -19.68
CA GLY A 477 14.27 12.66 -20.58
C GLY A 477 15.28 11.74 -21.27
N ILE A 478 14.86 10.54 -21.67
CA ILE A 478 15.70 9.52 -22.30
C ILE A 478 15.58 9.61 -23.82
N ASP A 479 16.65 10.04 -24.49
CA ASP A 479 16.69 10.25 -25.95
C ASP A 479 16.98 8.93 -26.70
N VAL A 480 15.92 8.30 -27.21
CA VAL A 480 15.95 7.05 -27.99
C VAL A 480 14.80 7.02 -28.99
N THR A 481 15.00 6.36 -30.13
CA THR A 481 13.99 6.21 -31.19
C THR A 481 13.23 4.88 -31.05
N LEU A 482 11.90 4.92 -31.01
CA LEU A 482 11.06 3.72 -30.94
C LEU A 482 10.77 3.14 -32.33
N LEU A 483 11.40 2.01 -32.64
CA LEU A 483 11.27 1.29 -33.92
C LEU A 483 10.59 -0.07 -33.66
N ILE A 484 9.28 0.02 -33.43
CA ILE A 484 8.39 -1.13 -33.26
C ILE A 484 7.66 -1.33 -34.59
N ASP A 485 8.07 -2.34 -35.36
CA ASP A 485 7.47 -2.63 -36.65
C ASP A 485 5.99 -3.00 -36.49
N ASN A 486 5.13 -2.20 -37.12
CA ASN A 486 3.75 -2.59 -37.40
C ASN A 486 3.74 -3.59 -38.56
N LEU A 487 4.06 -4.85 -38.27
CA LEU A 487 3.75 -6.00 -39.12
C LEU A 487 2.23 -6.26 -39.12
N CYS A 488 1.48 -5.29 -39.62
CA CYS A 488 0.05 -5.36 -39.92
C CYS A 488 -0.18 -5.17 -41.42
N CYS A 489 0.41 -6.08 -42.21
CA CYS A 489 -0.01 -6.34 -43.59
C CYS A 489 -0.50 -7.79 -43.68
N SER A 490 -1.81 -8.00 -43.52
CA SER A 490 -2.51 -9.26 -43.82
C SER A 490 -4.00 -8.95 -44.06
#